data_AF-A0A285BF16-F1
#
_entry.id   AF-A0A285BF16-F1
#
_cell.length_a   1.000
_cell.length_b   1.000
_cell.length_c   1.000
_cell.angle_alpha   90.00
_cell.angle_beta   90.00
_cell.angle_gamma   90.00
#
_symmetry.space_group_name_H-M   'P 1'
#
loop_
_entity.id
_entity.type
_entity.pdbx_description
1 polymer ?
#
loop_
_entity_poly.entity_id
_entity_poly.type
_entity_poly.pdbx_seq_one_letter_code
_entity_poly.pdbx_strand_id
1 'polypeptide(L)'
;MLNAIRETRSVKDGLHSITLELPDKEYTFEDFNEDNAKKILEMYLSYHQDDGRPSDVKIHHNNSSHMVNITAHLHYLGNSKTEQRTYPSDVF
;
A
#
# COMPACT_ATOMS: atom_id res chain seq x y z
N MET A 1 2.00 -13.10 -1.88
CA MET A 1 2.13 -11.65 -1.95
C MET A 1 1.03 -10.85 -1.24
N LEU A 2 -0.11 -10.45 -1.84
CA LEU A 2 -1.00 -9.44 -1.24
C LEU A 2 -1.56 -9.77 0.15
N ASN A 3 -1.93 -11.04 0.40
CA ASN A 3 -2.44 -11.48 1.71
C ASN A 3 -1.38 -11.49 2.82
N ALA A 4 -0.10 -11.36 2.48
CA ALA A 4 1.02 -11.27 3.42
C ALA A 4 1.44 -9.81 3.71
N ILE A 5 0.78 -8.85 3.07
CA ILE A 5 1.06 -7.43 3.27
C ILE A 5 0.36 -6.96 4.53
N ARG A 6 1.13 -6.37 5.43
CA ARG A 6 0.61 -5.62 6.57
C ARG A 6 0.53 -4.15 6.19
N GLU A 7 -0.69 -3.61 6.23
CA GLU A 7 -0.93 -2.19 6.01
C GLU A 7 -0.88 -1.40 7.32
N THR A 8 -0.27 -0.22 7.30
CA THR A 8 -0.45 0.82 8.31
C THR A 8 -0.77 2.15 7.62
N ARG A 9 -1.76 2.88 8.14
CA ARG A 9 -2.12 4.22 7.66
C ARG A 9 -1.99 5.26 8.76
N SER A 10 -1.65 6.48 8.38
CA SER A 10 -1.63 7.62 9.27
C SER A 10 -2.14 8.87 8.55
N VAL A 11 -2.65 9.82 9.34
CA VAL A 11 -3.05 11.14 8.85
C VAL A 11 -2.37 12.16 9.72
N LYS A 12 -1.64 13.08 9.10
CA LYS A 12 -0.99 14.20 9.79
C LYS A 12 -1.24 15.46 8.99
N ASP A 13 -1.83 16.47 9.62
CA ASP A 13 -2.13 17.77 9.00
C ASP A 13 -2.91 17.65 7.68
N GLY A 14 -3.83 16.68 7.61
CA GLY A 14 -4.65 16.40 6.41
C GLY A 14 -3.93 15.59 5.32
N LEU A 15 -2.65 15.27 5.48
CA LEU A 15 -1.90 14.40 4.59
C LEU A 15 -2.06 12.94 5.00
N HIS A 16 -2.68 12.14 4.14
CA HIS A 16 -2.79 10.70 4.32
C HIS A 16 -1.49 10.02 3.89
N SER A 17 -1.00 9.09 4.71
CA SER A 17 0.16 8.27 4.39
C SER A 17 -0.16 6.79 4.59
N ILE A 18 0.48 5.94 3.79
CA ILE A 18 0.37 4.49 3.85
C ILE A 18 1.76 3.87 3.94
N THR A 19 1.85 2.77 4.68
CA THR A 19 3.01 1.88 4.71
C THR A 19 2.54 0.46 4.46
N LEU A 20 3.10 -0.17 3.44
CA LEU A 20 2.96 -1.61 3.18
C LEU A 20 4.23 -2.30 3.65
N GLU A 21 4.09 -3.22 4.58
CA GLU A 21 5.18 -4.02 5.12
C GLU A 21 5.01 -5.46 4.62
N LEU A 22 6.05 -6.03 4.01
CA LEU A 22 6.05 -7.38 3.46
C LEU A 22 7.41 -8.08 3.60
N PRO A 23 7.43 -9.43 3.66
CA PRO A 23 8.67 -10.19 3.71
C PRO A 23 9.55 -9.93 2.47
N ASP A 24 10.86 -9.77 2.67
CA ASP A 24 11.83 -9.49 1.60
C ASP A 24 11.94 -10.63 0.56
N LYS A 25 11.66 -11.87 0.97
CA LYS A 25 11.57 -13.05 0.09
C LYS A 25 10.54 -12.94 -1.04
N GLU A 26 9.58 -12.01 -0.94
CA GLU A 26 8.61 -11.76 -2.00
C GLU A 26 9.19 -10.86 -3.11
N TYR A 27 10.40 -10.30 -2.92
CA TYR A 27 11.13 -9.51 -3.90
C TYR A 27 12.38 -10.23 -4.38
N THR A 28 12.71 -10.05 -5.66
CA THR A 28 14.09 -10.21 -6.12
C THR A 28 14.85 -8.88 -6.00
N PHE A 29 16.17 -8.92 -5.90
CA PHE A 29 16.99 -7.71 -5.72
C PHE A 29 16.84 -6.69 -6.87
N GLU A 30 16.53 -7.18 -8.08
CA GLU A 30 16.26 -6.35 -9.26
C GLU A 30 14.89 -5.64 -9.19
N ASP A 31 13.95 -6.21 -8.42
CA ASP A 31 12.62 -5.65 -8.23
C ASP A 31 12.58 -4.50 -7.21
N PHE A 32 13.68 -4.30 -6.48
CA PHE A 32 13.79 -3.31 -5.41
C PHE A 32 14.07 -1.89 -5.96
N ASN A 33 13.08 -1.33 -6.66
CA ASN A 33 13.11 0.04 -7.16
C ASN A 33 11.76 0.75 -6.96
N GLU A 34 11.77 2.07 -7.03
CA GLU A 34 10.58 2.90 -6.76
C GLU A 34 9.44 2.66 -7.76
N ASP A 35 9.76 2.36 -9.03
CA ASP A 35 8.75 2.07 -10.06
C ASP A 35 7.97 0.79 -9.75
N ASN A 36 8.67 -0.26 -9.32
CA ASN A 36 8.06 -1.51 -8.92
C ASN A 36 7.32 -1.38 -7.58
N ALA A 37 7.88 -0.62 -6.63
CA ALA A 37 7.21 -0.29 -5.37
C ALA A 37 5.85 0.41 -5.62
N LYS A 38 5.85 1.37 -6.55
CA LYS A 38 4.64 2.07 -6.97
C LYS A 38 3.60 1.13 -7.58
N LYS A 39 4.00 0.24 -8.51
CA LYS A 39 3.09 -0.74 -9.11
C LYS A 39 2.47 -1.67 -8.08
N ILE A 40 3.24 -2.14 -7.10
CA ILE A 40 2.74 -3.01 -6.02
C ILE A 40 1.73 -2.25 -5.16
N LEU A 41 2.03 -1.01 -4.81
CA LEU A 41 1.12 -0.16 -4.05
C LEU A 41 -0.18 0.11 -4.83
N GLU A 42 -0.11 0.45 -6.12
CA GLU A 42 -1.29 0.65 -6.98
C GLU A 42 -2.13 -0.62 -7.12
N MET A 43 -1.49 -1.78 -7.30
CA MET A 43 -2.18 -3.07 -7.34
C MET A 43 -2.85 -3.40 -6.01
N TYR A 44 -2.19 -3.13 -4.89
CA TYR A 44 -2.74 -3.34 -3.54
C TYR A 44 -3.98 -2.46 -3.32
N LEU A 45 -3.89 -1.15 -3.62
CA LEU A 45 -5.01 -0.22 -3.50
C LEU A 45 -6.18 -0.64 -4.40
N SER A 46 -5.90 -0.99 -5.66
CA SER A 46 -6.91 -1.46 -6.60
C SER A 46 -7.62 -2.74 -6.14
N TYR A 47 -6.87 -3.71 -5.61
CA TYR A 47 -7.43 -4.94 -5.04
C TYR A 47 -8.39 -4.65 -3.87
N HIS A 48 -8.05 -3.66 -3.05
CA HIS A 48 -8.90 -3.20 -1.94
C HIS A 48 -9.95 -2.14 -2.35
N GLN A 49 -10.14 -1.89 -3.65
CA GLN A 49 -11.07 -0.89 -4.18
C GLN A 49 -10.85 0.51 -3.55
N ASP A 50 -9.60 0.83 -3.24
CA ASP A 50 -9.17 2.11 -2.68
C ASP A 50 -8.81 3.07 -3.82
N ASP A 51 -9.44 4.24 -3.85
CA ASP A 51 -9.28 5.27 -4.87
C ASP A 51 -8.14 6.26 -4.58
N GLY A 52 -7.37 6.00 -3.51
CA GLY A 52 -6.18 6.76 -3.16
C GLY A 52 -5.14 6.72 -4.27
N ARG A 53 -4.64 7.89 -4.66
CA ARG A 53 -3.56 8.04 -5.64
C ARG A 53 -2.23 8.20 -4.92
N PRO A 54 -1.28 7.26 -5.07
CA PRO A 54 -0.01 7.34 -4.38
C PRO A 54 0.92 8.40 -5.00
N SER A 55 1.61 9.13 -4.13
CA SER A 55 2.70 10.06 -4.44
C SER A 55 3.86 9.87 -3.46
N ASP A 56 5.04 10.39 -3.80
CA ASP A 56 6.26 10.29 -2.98
C ASP A 56 6.57 8.86 -2.49
N VAL A 57 6.44 7.89 -3.41
CA VAL A 57 6.65 6.47 -3.13
C VAL A 57 8.11 6.22 -2.81
N LYS A 58 8.38 5.57 -1.67
CA LYS A 58 9.71 5.17 -1.23
C LYS A 58 9.70 3.70 -0.84
N ILE A 59 10.82 3.04 -1.05
CA ILE A 59 11.02 1.65 -0.67
C ILE A 59 12.24 1.53 0.25
N HIS A 60 12.10 0.76 1.33
CA HIS A 60 13.16 0.54 2.31
C HIS A 60 13.26 -0.94 2.66
N HIS A 61 14.48 -1.49 2.60
CA HIS A 61 14.77 -2.88 2.95
C HIS A 61 15.42 -2.91 4.33
N ASN A 62 14.74 -3.54 5.28
CA ASN A 62 15.28 -3.82 6.60
C ASN A 62 15.88 -5.24 6.61
N ASN A 63 17.18 -5.32 6.34
CA ASN A 63 17.95 -6.56 6.34
C ASN A 63 17.88 -7.33 7.66
N SER A 64 17.75 -6.63 8.79
CA SER A 64 17.74 -7.25 10.12
C SER A 64 16.44 -7.97 10.42
N SER A 65 15.31 -7.50 9.87
CA SER A 65 14.00 -8.10 10.09
C SER A 65 13.49 -8.89 8.88
N HIS A 66 14.25 -8.98 7.79
CA HIS A 66 13.81 -9.57 6.51
C HIS A 66 12.50 -8.96 5.98
N MET A 67 12.35 -7.64 6.14
CA MET A 67 11.14 -6.93 5.74
C MET A 67 11.46 -5.81 4.75
N VAL A 68 10.54 -5.60 3.81
CA VAL A 68 10.50 -4.46 2.91
C VAL A 68 9.30 -3.60 3.27
N ASN A 69 9.55 -2.29 3.34
CA ASN A 69 8.55 -1.27 3.59
C ASN A 69 8.40 -0.38 2.36
N ILE A 70 7.19 -0.31 1.81
CA ILE A 70 6.81 0.70 0.81
C ILE A 70 6.01 1.77 1.53
N THR A 71 6.44 3.03 1.43
CA THR A 71 5.74 4.18 2.00
C THR A 71 5.30 5.15 0.91
N ALA A 72 4.13 5.75 1.05
CA ALA A 72 3.66 6.78 0.13
C ALA A 72 2.67 7.74 0.80
N HIS A 73 2.49 8.90 0.21
CA HIS A 73 1.34 9.76 0.48
C HIS A 73 0.16 9.33 -0.41
N LEU A 74 -1.07 9.47 0.11
CA LEU A 74 -2.30 9.15 -0.60
C LEU A 74 -3.14 10.40 -0.81
N HIS A 75 -3.51 10.65 -2.05
CA HIS A 75 -4.44 11.71 -2.43
C HIS A 75 -5.76 11.12 -2.90
N TYR A 76 -6.87 11.49 -2.24
CA TYR A 76 -8.22 11.06 -2.61
C TYR A 76 -8.90 12.15 -3.44
N LEU A 77 -9.71 11.76 -4.43
CA LEU A 77 -10.55 12.69 -5.16
C LEU A 77 -11.55 13.36 -4.19
N GLY A 78 -11.55 14.69 -4.13
CA GLY A 78 -12.37 15.43 -3.16
C GLY A 78 -11.89 15.36 -1.70
N ASN A 79 -10.68 14.84 -1.47
CA ASN A 79 -10.04 14.69 -0.15
C ASN A 79 -10.88 13.90 0.88
N SER A 80 -11.85 13.11 0.40
CA SER A 80 -12.71 12.26 1.21
C SER A 80 -12.52 10.83 0.74
N LYS A 81 -12.09 9.94 1.63
CA LYS A 81 -11.97 8.50 1.32
C LYS A 81 -13.35 7.97 0.95
N THR A 82 -13.49 7.35 -0.22
CA THR A 82 -14.74 6.68 -0.60
C THR A 82 -14.99 5.52 0.36
N GLU A 83 -16.18 5.45 0.96
CA GLU A 83 -16.55 4.33 1.83
C GLU A 83 -16.53 3.02 1.03
N GLN A 84 -15.79 2.03 1.50
CA GLN A 84 -15.76 0.70 0.89
C GLN A 84 -17.13 0.03 1.07
N ARG A 85 -17.75 -0.37 -0.04
CA ARG A 85 -18.99 -1.16 0.00
C ARG A 85 -18.66 -2.57 0.51
N THR A 86 -19.05 -2.86 1.74
CA THR A 86 -19.02 -4.23 2.25
C THR A 86 -20.23 -4.95 1.68
N TYR A 87 -20.03 -5.93 0.79
CA TYR A 87 -21.09 -6.87 0.45
C TYR A 87 -21.24 -7.85 1.61
N PRO A 88 -22.41 -7.97 2.25
CA PRO A 88 -22.63 -9.00 3.26
C PRO A 88 -22.47 -10.37 2.59
N SER A 89 -21.71 -11.24 3.24
CA SER A 89 -21.35 -12.60 2.79
C SER A 89 -22.53 -13.57 2.67
N ASP A 90 -23.75 -13.12 2.97
CA ASP A 90 -24.89 -14.00 3.24
C ASP A 90 -25.95 -13.97 2.12
N VAL A 91 -25.54 -13.70 0.88
CA VAL A 91 -26.43 -13.77 -0.29
C VAL A 91 -26.00 -14.94 -1.19
N PHE A 92 -26.17 -16.17 -0.72
CA PHE A 92 -26.29 -17.38 -1.57
C PHE A 92 -27.19 -18.41 -0.89
#